data_AF-A0A0D6LZ44-F1
#
_entry.id   AF-A0A0D6LZ44-F1
#
_cell.length_a   1.000
_cell.length_b   1.000
_cell.length_c   1.000
_cell.angle_alpha   90.00
_cell.angle_beta   90.00
_cell.angle_gamma   90.00
#
_symmetry.space_group_name_H-M   'P 1'
#
loop_
_entity.id
_entity.type
_entity.pdbx_description
1 polymer ?
#
loop_
_entity_poly.entity_id
_entity_poly.type
_entity_poly.pdbx_seq_one_letter_code
_entity_poly.pdbx_strand_id
1 'polypeptide(L)'
;MLQMKLLPLFLAISFGSFHRITEKENEERKHQCGLTFLNTRAKYKSFGGRRVKPDEYPWLARLVYYESISSVHEHTTIHITKKNYKNPSDVANDLAIMELRDIVSPRDALPICLPQKDTILAKSLKLAGSGVDTTLKGNLHANGNQVVDLPLREDYKKPGEIGTRGPNSSACNNEISTAL
;
A
#
# COMPACT_ATOMS: atom_id res chain seq x y z
N MET A 1 -1.04 22.35 59.70
CA MET A 1 -1.22 21.13 58.88
C MET A 1 -1.38 21.54 57.43
N LEU A 2 -0.45 21.17 56.55
CA LEU A 2 -0.63 21.33 55.10
C LEU A 2 0.11 20.18 54.39
N GLN A 3 -0.62 19.09 54.15
CA GLN A 3 -0.09 17.91 53.45
C GLN A 3 -0.12 18.17 51.94
N MET A 4 1.03 18.60 51.40
CA MET A 4 1.21 18.87 49.98
C MET A 4 1.27 17.54 49.21
N LYS A 5 0.15 17.08 48.66
CA LYS A 5 0.06 15.86 47.85
C LYS A 5 0.74 16.08 46.49
N LEU A 6 2.05 15.83 46.44
CA LEU A 6 2.79 15.72 45.19
C LEU A 6 2.41 14.40 44.51
N LEU A 7 1.51 14.44 43.52
CA LEU A 7 1.25 13.28 42.68
C LEU A 7 2.49 13.03 41.80
N PRO A 8 3.13 11.85 41.84
CA PRO A 8 4.14 11.51 40.86
C PRO A 8 3.45 11.31 39.52
N LEU A 9 3.62 12.26 38.61
CA LEU A 9 3.24 12.10 37.22
C LEU A 9 4.17 11.02 36.63
N PHE A 10 3.73 9.77 36.65
CA PHE A 10 4.42 8.68 35.97
C PHE A 10 4.40 8.97 34.47
N LEU A 11 5.47 9.61 33.99
CA LEU A 11 5.85 9.62 32.60
C LEU A 11 6.13 8.17 32.20
N ALA A 12 5.07 7.49 31.75
CA ALA A 12 5.18 6.26 31.00
C ALA A 12 5.85 6.59 29.66
N ILE A 13 7.18 6.74 29.70
CA ILE A 13 8.01 6.72 28.50
C ILE A 13 7.86 5.32 27.93
N SER A 14 6.92 5.16 27.01
CA SER A 14 6.81 3.98 26.17
C SER A 14 8.08 3.96 25.32
N PHE A 15 9.11 3.26 25.81
CA PHE A 15 10.23 2.85 25.00
C PHE A 15 9.67 1.93 23.92
N GLY A 16 9.31 2.52 22.78
CA GLY A 16 8.93 1.79 21.57
C GLY A 16 10.08 0.89 21.21
N SER A 17 9.95 -0.40 21.51
CA SER A 17 10.95 -1.38 21.14
C SER A 17 10.84 -1.54 19.63
N PHE A 18 11.82 -0.98 18.92
CA PHE A 18 12.01 -1.17 17.48
C PHE A 18 12.42 -2.63 17.23
N HIS A 19 11.45 -3.54 17.33
CA HIS A 19 11.65 -4.96 17.14
C HIS A 19 11.75 -5.27 15.65
N ARG A 20 12.98 -5.46 15.19
CA ARG A 20 13.25 -5.89 13.83
C ARG A 20 12.80 -7.35 13.65
N ILE A 21 11.93 -7.58 12.68
CA ILE A 21 11.41 -8.92 12.36
C ILE A 21 12.57 -9.88 12.12
N THR A 22 12.60 -10.97 12.91
CA THR A 22 13.59 -12.04 12.78
C THR A 22 13.27 -12.96 11.60
N GLU A 23 14.26 -13.73 11.12
CA GLU A 23 14.03 -14.71 10.04
C GLU A 23 12.91 -15.70 10.39
N LYS A 24 12.87 -16.18 11.64
CA LYS A 24 11.82 -17.10 12.11
C LYS A 24 10.42 -16.45 12.05
N GLU A 25 10.26 -15.23 12.56
CA GLU A 25 8.99 -14.50 12.48
C GLU A 25 8.58 -14.20 11.03
N ASN A 26 9.55 -13.97 10.14
CA ASN A 26 9.31 -13.80 8.72
C ASN A 26 8.81 -15.10 8.06
N GLU A 27 9.44 -16.26 8.35
CA GLU A 27 8.96 -17.57 7.88
C GLU A 27 7.53 -17.86 8.38
N GLU A 28 7.25 -17.64 9.66
CA GLU A 28 5.91 -17.82 10.25
C GLU A 28 4.86 -16.91 9.56
N ARG A 29 5.24 -15.69 9.18
CA ARG A 29 4.37 -14.74 8.46
C ARG A 29 4.16 -15.07 6.98
N LYS A 30 5.01 -15.89 6.33
CA LYS A 30 4.78 -16.30 4.92
C LYS A 30 3.45 -17.04 4.75
N HIS A 31 2.97 -17.73 5.77
CA HIS A 31 1.66 -18.39 5.76
C HIS A 31 0.46 -17.43 5.75
N GLN A 32 0.69 -16.12 5.97
CA GLN A 32 -0.34 -15.09 6.03
C GLN A 32 -0.31 -14.11 4.85
N CYS A 33 0.72 -14.15 3.99
CA CYS A 33 0.78 -13.25 2.83
C CYS A 33 -0.27 -13.63 1.78
N GLY A 34 -0.78 -12.63 1.05
CA GLY A 34 -1.73 -12.86 -0.05
C GLY A 34 -3.11 -13.36 0.38
N LEU A 35 -3.36 -13.56 1.68
CA LEU A 35 -4.68 -13.84 2.22
C LEU A 35 -5.59 -12.63 1.98
N THR A 36 -6.69 -12.86 1.27
CA THR A 36 -7.77 -11.89 1.10
C THR A 36 -8.94 -12.29 2.00
N PHE A 37 -9.60 -11.32 2.64
CA PHE A 37 -10.78 -11.58 3.47
C PHE A 37 -12.03 -11.76 2.60
N LEU A 38 -12.04 -12.77 1.72
CA LEU A 38 -13.10 -12.98 0.74
C LEU A 38 -14.12 -14.05 1.16
N ASN A 39 -15.16 -13.59 1.85
CA ASN A 39 -16.50 -14.14 1.68
C ASN A 39 -17.48 -13.05 1.19
N THR A 40 -17.41 -12.68 -0.10
CA THR A 40 -18.55 -12.25 -0.95
C THR A 40 -18.10 -11.74 -2.33
N ARG A 41 -18.84 -12.08 -3.39
CA ARG A 41 -18.72 -11.46 -4.74
C ARG A 41 -19.34 -10.04 -4.75
N ALA A 42 -18.74 -9.02 -5.40
CA ALA A 42 -19.41 -7.78 -5.88
C ALA A 42 -18.55 -6.96 -6.89
N LYS A 43 -19.06 -5.80 -7.39
CA LYS A 43 -18.66 -5.08 -8.64
C LYS A 43 -18.50 -3.53 -8.51
N TYR A 44 -17.77 -2.88 -9.47
CA TYR A 44 -17.71 -1.43 -9.89
C TYR A 44 -17.38 -0.31 -8.82
N LYS A 45 -16.91 0.95 -9.07
CA LYS A 45 -16.14 1.71 -10.13
C LYS A 45 -14.60 2.05 -9.87
N SER A 46 -13.67 2.17 -10.86
CA SER A 46 -12.42 3.03 -10.95
C SER A 46 -12.52 3.81 -12.29
N PHE A 47 -11.52 4.53 -12.82
CA PHE A 47 -11.61 4.78 -14.28
C PHE A 47 -11.49 3.45 -15.06
N GLY A 48 -12.63 3.00 -15.58
CA GLY A 48 -12.88 1.63 -16.06
C GLY A 48 -13.17 0.52 -15.01
N GLY A 49 -12.69 0.63 -13.77
CA GLY A 49 -12.60 -0.51 -12.81
C GLY A 49 -13.69 -0.69 -11.74
N ARG A 50 -13.29 -0.81 -10.46
CA ARG A 50 -14.14 -1.15 -9.31
C ARG A 50 -13.75 -0.50 -7.96
N ARG A 51 -14.72 -0.14 -7.10
CA ARG A 51 -14.44 0.36 -5.74
C ARG A 51 -13.95 -0.82 -4.92
N VAL A 52 -12.84 -0.65 -4.23
CA VAL A 52 -12.30 -1.66 -3.32
C VAL A 52 -13.29 -1.82 -2.16
N LYS A 53 -13.72 -3.05 -1.88
CA LYS A 53 -14.47 -3.33 -0.65
C LYS A 53 -13.52 -3.19 0.55
N PRO A 54 -14.05 -2.90 1.76
CA PRO A 54 -13.29 -3.10 2.99
C PRO A 54 -12.61 -4.49 2.98
N ASP A 55 -11.35 -4.52 3.41
CA ASP A 55 -10.53 -5.71 3.65
C ASP A 55 -10.28 -6.62 2.42
N GLU A 56 -10.60 -6.16 1.21
CA GLU A 56 -10.42 -6.92 -0.03
C GLU A 56 -8.95 -7.06 -0.44
N TYR A 57 -8.20 -5.96 -0.32
CA TYR A 57 -6.75 -5.91 -0.52
C TYR A 57 -6.12 -5.40 0.78
N PRO A 58 -5.96 -6.26 1.80
CA PRO A 58 -5.51 -5.84 3.14
C PRO A 58 -4.04 -5.37 3.18
N TRP A 59 -3.32 -5.42 2.05
CA TRP A 59 -2.00 -4.82 1.83
C TRP A 59 -2.05 -3.42 1.20
N LEU A 60 -3.22 -2.94 0.79
CA LEU A 60 -3.36 -1.67 0.06
C LEU A 60 -3.19 -0.47 1.00
N ALA A 61 -1.98 0.07 1.05
CA ALA A 61 -1.66 1.27 1.80
C ALA A 61 -1.82 2.55 0.97
N ARG A 62 -2.16 3.66 1.63
CA ARG A 62 -2.13 5.01 1.06
C ARG A 62 -1.04 5.83 1.75
N LEU A 63 -0.13 6.44 0.98
CA LEU A 63 0.78 7.44 1.53
C LEU A 63 0.04 8.76 1.77
N VAL A 64 0.27 9.34 2.94
CA VAL A 64 -0.34 10.59 3.41
C VAL A 64 0.78 11.47 3.94
N TYR A 65 0.77 12.76 3.58
CA TYR A 65 1.84 13.70 3.93
C TYR A 65 1.22 14.94 4.59
N TYR A 66 1.11 14.91 5.92
CA TYR A 66 0.66 16.01 6.77
C TYR A 66 1.51 16.06 8.05
N GLU A 67 1.57 17.22 8.71
CA GLU A 67 2.38 17.42 9.93
C GLU A 67 1.76 16.78 11.20
N SER A 68 0.52 16.30 11.13
CA SER A 68 -0.18 15.65 12.24
C SER A 68 -0.92 14.39 11.81
N ILE A 69 -0.88 13.38 12.70
CA ILE A 69 -1.61 12.12 12.55
C ILE A 69 -3.09 12.37 12.86
N SER A 70 -3.98 11.96 11.96
CA SER A 70 -5.41 12.29 12.03
C SER A 70 -6.33 11.11 12.32
N SER A 71 -5.84 9.87 12.13
CA SER A 71 -6.67 8.66 12.22
C SER A 71 -5.95 7.49 12.90
N VAL A 72 -6.77 6.53 13.35
CA VAL A 72 -6.37 5.41 14.24
C VAL A 72 -5.49 4.36 13.56
N HIS A 73 -5.40 4.36 12.23
CA HIS A 73 -4.66 3.35 11.44
C HIS A 73 -3.51 3.97 10.60
N GLU A 74 -3.06 5.17 10.97
CA GLU A 74 -1.90 5.83 10.36
C GLU A 74 -0.59 5.36 11.01
N HIS A 75 0.29 4.75 10.22
CA HIS A 75 1.62 4.30 10.65
C HIS A 75 2.70 5.27 10.18
N THR A 76 3.64 5.63 11.07
CA THR A 76 4.75 6.53 10.73
C THR A 76 5.88 5.76 10.06
N THR A 77 6.34 6.20 8.88
CA THR A 77 7.58 5.70 8.26
C THR A 77 8.80 6.25 8.99
N ILE A 78 9.76 5.39 9.34
CA ILE A 78 11.04 5.75 10.00
C ILE A 78 12.24 5.74 9.06
N HIS A 79 12.21 4.91 8.01
CA HIS A 79 13.28 4.82 7.02
C HIS A 79 12.70 4.59 5.62
N ILE A 80 13.33 5.18 4.61
CA ILE A 80 12.99 4.99 3.20
C ILE A 80 14.26 4.61 2.44
N THR A 81 14.35 3.36 2.02
CA THR A 81 15.41 2.89 1.11
C THR A 81 14.89 3.02 -0.32
N LYS A 82 15.58 3.75 -1.19
CA LYS A 82 15.20 3.95 -2.60
C LYS A 82 16.41 3.85 -3.53
N LYS A 83 16.18 3.55 -4.81
CA LYS A 83 17.21 3.69 -5.85
C LYS A 83 17.61 5.17 -5.99
N ASN A 84 18.92 5.43 -6.06
CA ASN A 84 19.45 6.77 -6.34
C ASN A 84 19.56 6.97 -7.86
N TYR A 85 18.55 7.63 -8.46
CA TYR A 85 18.56 7.98 -9.88
C TYR A 85 19.58 9.08 -10.17
N LYS A 86 20.42 8.88 -11.19
CA LYS A 86 21.30 9.93 -11.73
C LYS A 86 20.57 10.88 -12.68
N ASN A 87 19.43 10.46 -13.22
CA ASN A 87 18.61 11.21 -14.16
C ASN A 87 17.13 10.98 -13.80
N PRO A 88 16.30 12.03 -13.60
CA PRO A 88 14.87 11.88 -13.32
C PRO A 88 14.07 11.11 -14.38
N SER A 89 14.58 10.98 -15.61
CA SER A 89 13.96 10.19 -16.68
C SER A 89 14.28 8.68 -16.62
N ASP A 90 15.17 8.23 -15.71
CA ASP A 90 15.45 6.80 -15.47
C ASP A 90 14.36 6.17 -14.59
N VAL A 91 13.17 6.00 -15.15
CA VAL A 91 12.01 5.35 -14.49
C VAL A 91 12.15 3.82 -14.41
N ALA A 92 13.23 3.24 -14.94
CA ALA A 92 13.43 1.80 -14.91
C ALA A 92 13.81 1.33 -13.50
N ASN A 93 13.09 0.32 -13.00
CA ASN A 93 13.20 -0.17 -11.61
C ASN A 93 12.76 0.88 -10.57
N ASP A 94 11.63 1.57 -10.81
CA ASP A 94 11.13 2.55 -9.85
C ASP A 94 10.54 1.88 -8.59
N LEU A 95 11.38 1.76 -7.57
CA LEU A 95 11.08 1.04 -6.33
C LEU A 95 11.69 1.71 -5.11
N ALA A 96 10.90 1.79 -4.04
CA ALA A 96 11.34 2.15 -2.70
C ALA A 96 10.75 1.17 -1.68
N ILE A 97 11.48 0.96 -0.59
CA ILE A 97 11.05 0.20 0.59
C ILE A 97 10.90 1.19 1.73
N MET A 98 9.77 1.12 2.44
CA MET A 98 9.49 1.96 3.61
C MET A 98 9.44 1.09 4.86
N GLU A 99 10.24 1.43 5.86
CA GLU A 99 10.21 0.81 7.18
C GLU A 99 9.26 1.63 8.06
N LEU A 100 8.27 0.96 8.64
CA LEU A 100 7.32 1.57 9.57
C LEU A 100 7.89 1.53 11.00
N ARG A 101 7.54 2.53 11.81
CA ARG A 101 7.90 2.64 13.23
C ARG A 101 7.43 1.44 14.04
N ASP A 102 6.19 1.04 13.77
CA ASP A 102 5.42 0.11 14.58
C ASP A 102 5.00 -1.09 13.72
N ILE A 103 4.99 -2.28 14.32
CA ILE A 103 4.50 -3.50 13.65
C ILE A 103 2.98 -3.39 13.49
N VAL A 104 2.51 -3.44 12.25
CA VAL A 104 1.07 -3.39 11.94
C VAL A 104 0.38 -4.67 12.42
N SER A 105 -0.78 -4.51 13.06
CA SER A 105 -1.59 -5.64 13.53
C SER A 105 -2.19 -6.41 12.34
N PRO A 106 -2.22 -7.76 12.37
CA PRO A 106 -2.88 -8.57 11.33
C PRO A 106 -4.41 -8.34 11.20
N ARG A 107 -5.01 -7.56 12.10
CA ARG A 107 -6.42 -7.11 11.98
C ARG A 107 -6.56 -5.83 11.15
N ASP A 108 -5.46 -5.10 10.96
CA ASP A 108 -5.44 -3.76 10.39
C ASP A 108 -4.86 -3.81 8.97
N ALA A 109 -3.86 -4.68 8.74
CA ALA A 109 -3.31 -4.99 7.42
C ALA A 109 -2.73 -6.42 7.38
N LEU A 110 -2.68 -7.01 6.19
CA LEU A 110 -1.95 -8.26 5.89
C LEU A 110 -1.00 -8.04 4.71
N PRO A 111 0.20 -8.66 4.70
CA PRO A 111 1.17 -8.46 3.63
C PRO A 111 0.75 -9.09 2.29
N ILE A 112 1.17 -8.50 1.19
CA ILE A 112 1.16 -9.15 -0.13
C ILE A 112 2.33 -10.14 -0.23
N CYS A 113 2.15 -11.27 -0.92
CA CYS A 113 3.28 -12.16 -1.23
C CYS A 113 4.15 -11.54 -2.33
N LEU A 114 5.46 -11.60 -2.18
CA LEU A 114 6.39 -11.24 -3.25
C LEU A 114 6.47 -12.37 -4.30
N PRO A 115 6.52 -12.05 -5.60
CA PRO A 115 6.75 -13.05 -6.64
C PRO A 115 8.16 -13.65 -6.52
N GLN A 116 8.33 -14.88 -7.00
CA GLN A 116 9.65 -15.45 -7.20
C GLN A 116 10.33 -14.78 -8.41
N LYS A 117 11.66 -14.87 -8.49
CA LYS A 117 12.40 -14.47 -9.69
C LYS A 117 11.83 -15.20 -10.92
N ASP A 118 11.65 -14.48 -12.01
CA ASP A 118 11.15 -15.01 -13.29
C ASP A 118 9.72 -15.60 -13.21
N THR A 119 8.90 -15.18 -12.23
CA THR A 119 7.47 -15.54 -12.15
C THR A 119 6.72 -15.14 -13.42
N ILE A 120 5.99 -16.09 -14.00
CA ILE A 120 5.17 -15.86 -15.20
C ILE A 120 3.93 -15.03 -14.82
N LEU A 121 3.78 -13.86 -15.44
CA LEU A 121 2.64 -12.97 -15.22
C LEU A 121 1.35 -13.51 -15.84
N ALA A 122 0.22 -13.22 -15.19
CA ALA A 122 -1.10 -13.51 -15.74
C ALA A 122 -1.41 -12.59 -16.94
N LYS A 123 -2.22 -13.10 -17.89
CA LYS A 123 -2.66 -12.32 -19.07
C LYS A 123 -3.55 -11.11 -18.73
N SER A 124 -4.12 -11.09 -17.53
CA SER A 124 -4.88 -9.97 -16.97
C SER A 124 -4.42 -9.78 -15.54
N LEU A 125 -3.96 -8.58 -15.23
CA LEU A 125 -3.49 -8.16 -13.92
C LEU A 125 -4.55 -7.30 -13.23
N LYS A 126 -4.46 -7.21 -11.91
CA LYS A 126 -5.25 -6.28 -11.08
C LYS A 126 -4.35 -5.17 -10.59
N LEU A 127 -4.82 -3.93 -10.70
CA LEU A 127 -4.16 -2.76 -10.15
C LEU A 127 -5.10 -2.09 -9.16
N ALA A 128 -4.73 -2.03 -7.88
CA ALA A 128 -5.50 -1.37 -6.83
C ALA A 128 -4.74 -0.15 -6.28
N GLY A 129 -5.43 0.99 -6.08
CA GLY A 129 -4.80 2.26 -5.73
C GLY A 129 -5.77 3.35 -5.27
N SER A 130 -5.22 4.44 -4.72
CA SER A 130 -5.95 5.62 -4.22
C SER A 130 -5.83 6.81 -5.19
N GLY A 131 -6.22 6.60 -6.46
CA GLY A 131 -5.99 7.55 -7.55
C GLY A 131 -6.83 8.83 -7.55
N VAL A 132 -6.48 9.72 -8.48
CA VAL A 132 -7.26 10.91 -8.86
C VAL A 132 -8.15 10.53 -10.06
N ASP A 133 -9.47 10.52 -9.89
CA ASP A 133 -10.40 10.36 -11.02
C ASP A 133 -10.66 11.73 -11.66
N THR A 134 -9.90 12.01 -12.73
CA THR A 134 -9.96 13.27 -13.48
C THR A 134 -11.26 13.50 -14.25
N THR A 135 -12.17 12.53 -14.26
CA THR A 135 -13.49 12.66 -14.93
C THR A 135 -14.60 13.12 -14.00
N LEU A 136 -14.34 13.17 -12.69
CA LEU A 136 -15.24 13.77 -11.71
C LEU A 136 -15.22 15.30 -11.82
N LYS A 137 -16.40 15.92 -11.77
CA LYS A 137 -16.53 17.37 -11.61
C LYS A 137 -16.59 17.69 -10.11
N GLY A 138 -15.49 18.18 -9.54
CA GLY A 138 -15.39 18.54 -8.12
C GLY A 138 -14.29 17.77 -7.39
N ASN A 139 -14.64 17.05 -6.32
CA ASN A 139 -13.67 16.27 -5.55
C ASN A 139 -13.19 15.05 -6.34
N LEU A 140 -12.00 15.14 -6.93
CA LEU A 140 -11.38 14.10 -7.76
C LEU A 140 -11.01 12.81 -6.97
N HIS A 141 -11.10 12.84 -5.64
CA HIS A 141 -10.88 11.68 -4.76
C HIS A 141 -12.17 11.07 -4.22
N ALA A 142 -13.36 11.56 -4.61
CA ALA A 142 -14.64 11.15 -4.01
C ALA A 142 -14.92 9.63 -4.10
N ASN A 143 -14.33 8.95 -5.09
CA ASN A 143 -14.52 7.52 -5.25
C ASN A 143 -13.70 6.68 -4.23
N GLY A 144 -12.68 7.22 -3.56
CA GLY A 144 -11.84 6.50 -2.61
C GLY A 144 -10.93 5.45 -3.29
N ASN A 145 -10.60 4.36 -2.59
CA ASN A 145 -9.74 3.29 -3.16
C ASN A 145 -10.44 2.53 -4.29
N GLN A 146 -9.71 2.27 -5.37
CA GLN A 146 -10.23 1.66 -6.60
C GLN A 146 -9.35 0.47 -7.05
N VAL A 147 -9.90 -0.43 -7.87
CA VAL A 147 -9.21 -1.58 -8.48
C VAL A 147 -9.65 -1.78 -9.93
N VAL A 148 -8.71 -1.75 -10.88
CA VAL A 148 -8.95 -2.04 -12.30
C VAL A 148 -8.44 -3.44 -12.66
N ASP A 149 -9.09 -4.06 -13.65
CA ASP A 149 -8.53 -5.18 -14.42
C ASP A 149 -7.82 -4.61 -15.68
N LEU A 150 -6.58 -5.04 -15.91
CA LEU A 150 -5.72 -4.55 -16.99
C LEU A 150 -5.08 -5.74 -17.75
N PRO A 151 -5.31 -5.86 -19.06
CA PRO A 151 -4.61 -6.84 -19.88
C PRO A 151 -3.09 -6.60 -19.90
N LEU A 152 -2.32 -7.67 -19.75
CA LEU A 152 -0.88 -7.67 -19.96
C LEU A 152 -0.58 -7.42 -21.46
N ARG A 153 0.41 -6.57 -21.73
CA ARG A 153 0.77 -6.14 -23.07
C ARG A 153 2.29 -6.09 -23.22
N GLU A 154 2.85 -7.19 -23.72
CA GLU A 154 4.30 -7.31 -23.99
C GLU A 154 4.80 -6.25 -24.99
N ASP A 155 3.93 -5.73 -25.87
CA ASP A 155 4.23 -4.62 -26.79
C ASP A 155 4.38 -3.25 -26.10
N TYR A 156 4.05 -3.15 -24.80
CA TYR A 156 4.23 -1.94 -23.96
C TYR A 156 5.37 -2.11 -22.94
N LYS A 157 6.04 -3.27 -22.94
CA LYS A 157 7.06 -3.61 -21.96
C LYS A 157 8.38 -2.93 -22.26
N LYS A 158 8.88 -2.15 -21.30
CA LYS A 158 10.26 -1.66 -21.30
C LYS A 158 11.12 -2.47 -20.31
N PRO A 159 12.46 -2.43 -20.41
CA PRO A 159 13.33 -3.07 -19.42
C PRO A 159 13.06 -2.54 -18.01
N GLY A 160 12.75 -3.44 -17.07
CA GLY A 160 12.41 -3.08 -15.68
C GLY A 160 10.97 -2.59 -15.47
N GLU A 161 10.07 -2.75 -16.44
CA GLU A 161 8.65 -2.35 -16.36
C GLU A 161 7.70 -3.52 -16.70
N ILE A 162 6.45 -3.46 -16.23
CA ILE A 162 5.34 -4.34 -16.66
C ILE A 162 4.39 -3.53 -17.55
N GLY A 163 4.31 -3.86 -18.83
CA GLY A 163 3.43 -3.20 -19.79
C GLY A 163 1.98 -3.70 -19.67
N THR A 164 1.03 -2.78 -19.47
CA THR A 164 -0.42 -3.10 -19.52
C THR A 164 -1.19 -2.03 -20.29
N ARG A 165 -2.33 -2.40 -20.90
CA ARG A 165 -3.24 -1.43 -21.53
C ARG A 165 -4.67 -1.95 -21.53
N GLY A 166 -5.55 -1.28 -20.79
CA GLY A 166 -7.01 -1.46 -20.92
C GLY A 166 -7.58 -0.62 -22.07
N PRO A 167 -8.71 -1.04 -22.69
CA PRO A 167 -9.40 -0.22 -23.68
C PRO A 167 -10.15 0.96 -23.04
N ASN A 168 -10.64 0.78 -21.81
CA ASN A 168 -11.43 1.76 -21.05
C ASN A 168 -10.94 1.89 -19.58
N SER A 169 -9.76 1.34 -19.26
CA SER A 169 -9.16 1.33 -17.93
C SER A 169 -7.66 1.63 -18.03
N SER A 170 -7.16 2.43 -17.08
CA SER A 170 -5.75 2.80 -16.94
C SER A 170 -5.45 3.14 -15.49
N ALA A 171 -4.17 3.19 -15.13
CA ALA A 171 -3.73 3.98 -13.98
C ALA A 171 -3.94 5.47 -14.28
N CYS A 172 -4.25 6.28 -13.27
CA CYS A 172 -4.36 7.73 -13.35
C CYS A 172 -3.22 8.45 -12.59
N ASN A 173 -3.08 9.76 -12.82
CA ASN A 173 -2.01 10.55 -12.19
C ASN A 173 -2.10 10.51 -10.66
N ASN A 174 -0.94 10.54 -10.01
CA ASN A 174 -0.76 10.43 -8.54
C ASN A 174 -1.24 9.11 -7.92
N GLU A 175 -1.37 8.05 -8.72
CA GLU A 175 -1.59 6.70 -8.21
C GLU A 175 -0.29 6.07 -7.69
N ILE A 176 -0.26 5.85 -6.38
CA ILE A 176 0.54 4.77 -5.79
C ILE A 176 -0.39 3.55 -5.76
N SER A 177 -0.02 2.51 -6.51
CA SER A 177 -0.88 1.36 -6.78
C SER A 177 -0.12 0.06 -6.60
N THR A 178 -0.79 -0.96 -6.04
CA THR A 178 -0.29 -2.33 -6.00
C THR A 178 -0.80 -3.09 -7.21
N ALA A 179 0.11 -3.70 -7.97
CA ALA A 179 -0.20 -4.58 -9.10
C ALA A 179 -0.08 -6.06 -8.69
N LEU A 180 -0.98 -6.90 -9.21
CA LEU A 180 -1.12 -8.35 -8.97
C LEU A 180 -1.38 -9.09 -10.28
#